data_AF-A0A8J5TB98-F1
#
_entry.id   AF-A0A8J5TB98-F1
#
_cell.length_a   1.000
_cell.length_b   1.000
_cell.length_c   1.000
_cell.angle_alpha   90.00
_cell.angle_beta   90.00
_cell.angle_gamma   90.00
#
_symmetry.space_group_name_H-M   'P 1'
#
loop_
_entity.id
_entity.type
_entity.pdbx_description
1 polymer ?
#
loop_
_entity_poly.entity_id
_entity_poly.type
_entity_poly.pdbx_seq_one_letter_code
_entity_poly.pdbx_strand_id
1 'polypeptide(L)'
;MACSSLAAAAASPATATVRSAASSSATAFARLPAAPHFVNGGLVVRGARSVVPVAAAAAAGSVAATPVAHLDEHLATEKQPIIVIDNYDSFTYNLCQYMGELGLNFEVYRNDELTIEDIKRKNPRGILISPGPGEPQDSGISLQTVLELGPTIPIFGVCMGLQCIGEAFGGKIIRAPSGVMHGKSSPVYYDEELGKALFNGLPNPFTAARYHSLVIEQETFPHDALEATAWTEDGLIMAARHKKYKHIQGVQFHPESIITPEGKRIILNFVRFIEELEKQRAGEKN
;
A
#
# COMPACT_ATOMS: atom_id res chain seq x y z
N MET A 1 31.60 45.21 -42.68
CA MET A 1 32.87 45.87 -42.34
C MET A 1 32.98 45.80 -40.82
N ALA A 2 33.69 44.83 -40.24
CA ALA A 2 35.13 44.85 -39.92
C ALA A 2 35.46 45.99 -38.93
N CYS A 3 36.21 45.87 -37.83
CA CYS A 3 37.02 44.82 -37.21
C CYS A 3 37.39 45.39 -35.81
N SER A 4 37.23 44.67 -34.69
CA SER A 4 38.26 43.93 -33.94
C SER A 4 39.11 44.71 -32.91
N SER A 5 39.07 44.27 -31.65
CA SER A 5 40.23 44.05 -30.72
C SER A 5 39.68 43.41 -29.43
N LEU A 6 39.69 42.09 -29.23
CA LEU A 6 40.78 41.21 -28.74
C LEU A 6 41.46 41.68 -27.44
N ALA A 7 41.12 41.01 -26.34
CA ALA A 7 42.06 40.64 -25.28
C ALA A 7 41.68 39.24 -24.78
N ALA A 8 42.65 38.35 -24.88
CA ALA A 8 42.60 36.94 -24.51
C ALA A 8 43.45 36.68 -23.25
N ALA A 9 43.45 35.41 -22.83
CA ALA A 9 44.31 34.75 -21.82
C ALA A 9 43.66 34.62 -20.43
N ALA A 10 43.64 33.47 -19.76
CA ALA A 10 44.19 32.15 -20.07
C ALA A 10 43.45 31.09 -19.26
N ALA A 11 43.21 29.94 -19.87
CA ALA A 11 42.93 28.69 -19.18
C ALA A 11 44.26 28.03 -18.76
N SER A 12 44.29 27.38 -17.60
CA SER A 12 45.20 26.26 -17.33
C SER A 12 44.65 25.34 -16.24
N PRO A 13 45.07 24.07 -16.22
CA PRO A 13 44.16 22.95 -16.01
C PRO A 13 44.46 22.09 -14.77
N ALA A 14 43.58 21.10 -14.58
CA ALA A 14 43.84 19.80 -13.99
C ALA A 14 44.03 19.71 -12.46
N THR A 15 43.12 18.99 -11.82
CA THR A 15 43.48 17.70 -11.18
C THR A 15 42.21 16.89 -10.93
N ALA A 16 41.91 15.99 -11.87
CA ALA A 16 40.98 14.89 -11.65
C ALA A 16 41.72 13.81 -10.85
N THR A 17 41.48 13.73 -9.54
CA THR A 17 41.91 12.59 -8.74
C THR A 17 40.89 11.47 -8.88
N VAL A 18 41.25 10.48 -9.68
CA VAL A 18 40.68 9.13 -9.70
C VAL A 18 40.84 8.53 -8.30
N ARG A 19 39.75 8.31 -7.58
CA ARG A 19 39.75 7.43 -6.40
C ARG A 19 39.44 6.02 -6.86
N SER A 20 40.40 5.12 -6.61
CA SER A 20 40.35 3.72 -6.95
C SER A 20 39.26 2.98 -6.21
N ALA A 21 38.58 2.09 -6.93
CA ALA A 21 37.77 1.01 -6.40
C ALA A 21 38.61 0.14 -5.46
N ALA A 22 38.21 0.08 -4.19
CA ALA A 22 38.66 -0.94 -3.25
C ALA A 22 37.63 -2.07 -3.26
N SER A 23 38.00 -3.18 -3.88
CA SER A 23 37.31 -4.46 -3.81
C SER A 23 37.36 -4.99 -2.38
N SER A 24 36.24 -5.01 -1.65
CA SER A 24 36.11 -5.82 -0.44
C SER A 24 35.48 -7.16 -0.79
N SER A 25 36.27 -8.19 -0.59
CA SER A 25 35.98 -9.62 -0.72
C SER A 25 34.62 -10.03 -0.14
N ALA A 26 33.81 -10.67 -0.98
CA ALA A 26 32.67 -11.47 -0.59
C ALA A 26 33.14 -12.68 0.23
N THR A 27 32.78 -12.71 1.52
CA THR A 27 32.87 -13.91 2.34
C THR A 27 31.58 -14.72 2.14
N ALA A 28 31.70 -15.78 1.35
CA ALA A 28 30.70 -16.82 1.21
C ALA A 28 30.52 -17.53 2.56
N PHE A 29 29.35 -17.40 3.19
CA PHE A 29 28.92 -18.31 4.25
C PHE A 29 28.17 -19.49 3.61
N ALA A 30 28.73 -20.67 3.86
CA ALA A 30 28.30 -21.95 3.33
C ALA A 30 26.87 -22.31 3.75
N ARG A 31 26.09 -22.82 2.79
CA ARG A 31 24.90 -23.65 3.01
C ARG A 31 25.30 -24.90 3.78
N LEU A 32 24.59 -25.19 4.87
CA LEU A 32 24.58 -26.51 5.52
C LEU A 32 23.20 -27.17 5.29
N PRO A 33 23.16 -28.52 5.28
CA PRO A 33 22.14 -29.30 4.58
C PRO A 33 20.83 -29.49 5.36
N ALA A 34 19.81 -29.92 4.62
CA ALA A 34 18.48 -30.25 5.11
C ALA A 34 18.40 -31.59 5.88
N ALA A 35 17.50 -31.59 6.87
CA ALA A 35 16.74 -32.67 7.51
C ALA A 35 17.49 -33.72 8.37
N PRO A 36 16.83 -34.20 9.45
CA PRO A 36 15.94 -35.35 9.26
C PRO A 36 14.53 -35.21 9.87
N HIS A 37 13.62 -35.93 9.23
CA HIS A 37 12.30 -36.31 9.74
C HIS A 37 12.40 -37.07 11.07
N PHE A 38 11.56 -36.69 12.04
CA PHE A 38 11.27 -37.53 13.20
C PHE A 38 9.83 -38.04 13.15
N VAL A 39 9.72 -39.32 13.46
CA VAL A 39 8.59 -40.22 13.33
C VAL A 39 7.75 -40.19 14.61
N ASN A 40 6.45 -40.46 14.44
CA ASN A 40 5.45 -40.78 15.46
C ASN A 40 5.98 -41.31 16.80
N GLY A 41 5.57 -40.65 17.89
CA GLY A 41 5.72 -41.16 19.25
C GLY A 41 4.65 -40.54 20.16
N GLY A 42 3.57 -41.28 20.38
CA GLY A 42 2.50 -40.88 21.28
C GLY A 42 2.97 -40.81 22.73
N LEU A 43 2.43 -39.85 23.47
CA LEU A 43 2.54 -39.81 24.92
C LEU A 43 1.14 -39.71 25.53
N VAL A 44 0.77 -40.79 26.21
CA VAL A 44 -0.42 -40.93 27.05
C VAL A 44 -0.19 -40.14 28.33
N VAL A 45 -1.11 -39.23 28.67
CA VAL A 45 -1.23 -38.68 30.03
C VAL A 45 -2.61 -39.04 30.56
N ARG A 46 -2.62 -39.95 31.53
CA ARG A 46 -3.77 -40.25 32.41
C ARG A 46 -3.82 -39.17 33.50
N GLY A 47 -5.01 -38.63 33.75
CA GLY A 47 -5.27 -37.76 34.88
C GLY A 47 -6.76 -37.55 35.08
N ALA A 48 -7.39 -38.47 35.80
CA ALA A 48 -8.79 -38.38 36.20
C ALA A 48 -8.97 -37.33 37.30
N ARG A 49 -9.97 -36.47 37.17
CA ARG A 49 -10.72 -35.87 38.29
C ARG A 49 -12.09 -35.42 37.80
N SER A 50 -13.14 -36.07 38.32
CA SER A 50 -14.53 -35.72 38.13
C SER A 50 -14.90 -34.53 39.00
N VAL A 51 -15.65 -33.58 38.46
CA VAL A 51 -16.46 -32.64 39.26
C VAL A 51 -17.78 -32.41 38.52
N VAL A 52 -18.87 -32.58 39.27
CA VAL A 52 -20.28 -32.50 38.85
C VAL A 52 -20.67 -31.05 38.57
N PRO A 53 -21.50 -30.73 37.55
CA PRO A 53 -22.01 -29.38 37.39
C PRO A 53 -23.21 -29.15 38.32
N VAL A 54 -23.13 -28.09 39.12
CA VAL A 54 -24.26 -27.49 39.85
C VAL A 54 -24.91 -26.49 38.91
N ALA A 55 -26.20 -26.67 38.66
CA ALA A 55 -27.03 -25.70 37.95
C ALA A 55 -27.26 -24.46 38.83
N ALA A 56 -26.95 -23.29 38.29
CA ALA A 56 -27.43 -22.01 38.82
C ALA A 56 -27.82 -21.12 37.64
N ALA A 57 -29.10 -20.81 37.55
CA ALA A 57 -29.66 -19.83 36.65
C ALA A 57 -29.45 -18.42 37.23
N ALA A 58 -29.01 -17.47 36.39
CA ALA A 58 -29.23 -16.04 36.59
C ALA A 58 -29.29 -15.35 35.24
N ALA A 59 -30.29 -14.49 35.09
CA ALA A 59 -30.74 -13.89 33.85
C ALA A 59 -30.09 -12.52 33.57
N ALA A 60 -30.33 -12.07 32.32
CA ALA A 60 -30.30 -10.71 31.78
C ALA A 60 -29.00 -10.24 31.09
N GLY A 61 -29.14 -9.90 29.79
CA GLY A 61 -28.29 -8.93 29.11
C GLY A 61 -27.68 -9.31 27.77
N SER A 62 -28.34 -10.11 26.91
CA SER A 62 -27.88 -10.30 25.52
C SER A 62 -28.29 -9.13 24.64
N VAL A 63 -27.36 -8.20 24.38
CA VAL A 63 -27.38 -7.43 23.12
C VAL A 63 -26.81 -8.35 22.05
N ALA A 64 -27.71 -9.07 21.38
CA ALA A 64 -27.37 -9.88 20.23
C ALA A 64 -26.79 -8.96 19.14
N ALA A 65 -25.49 -9.10 18.88
CA ALA A 65 -24.89 -8.60 17.66
C ALA A 65 -25.63 -9.24 16.49
N THR A 66 -26.24 -8.41 15.65
CA THR A 66 -26.93 -8.84 14.43
C THR A 66 -25.95 -9.63 13.57
N PRO A 67 -26.27 -10.85 13.12
CA PRO A 67 -25.42 -11.56 12.18
C PRO A 67 -25.39 -10.77 10.88
N VAL A 68 -24.21 -10.46 10.39
CA VAL A 68 -24.00 -10.03 9.00
C VAL A 68 -24.23 -11.25 8.13
N ALA A 69 -25.49 -11.58 7.86
CA ALA A 69 -25.88 -12.66 6.99
C ALA A 69 -26.25 -12.11 5.61
N HIS A 70 -25.70 -12.78 4.59
CA HIS A 70 -25.91 -12.59 3.16
C HIS A 70 -25.28 -11.33 2.54
N LEU A 71 -23.97 -11.39 2.37
CA LEU A 71 -23.36 -10.87 1.14
C LEU A 71 -23.53 -11.96 0.07
N ASP A 72 -24.16 -11.60 -1.05
CA ASP A 72 -24.44 -12.49 -2.17
C ASP A 72 -23.17 -13.22 -2.66
N GLU A 73 -23.06 -14.53 -2.39
CA GLU A 73 -22.00 -15.40 -2.91
C GLU A 73 -21.95 -15.43 -4.45
N HIS A 74 -22.98 -14.93 -5.14
CA HIS A 74 -23.06 -14.89 -6.61
C HIS A 74 -22.47 -13.61 -7.25
N LEU A 75 -22.17 -12.55 -6.49
CA LEU A 75 -21.61 -11.31 -7.06
C LEU A 75 -20.08 -11.36 -7.25
N ALA A 76 -19.38 -12.25 -6.54
CA ALA A 76 -17.92 -12.31 -6.57
C ALA A 76 -17.38 -12.92 -7.87
N THR A 77 -18.11 -13.84 -8.52
CA THR A 77 -17.62 -14.54 -9.72
C THR A 77 -17.87 -13.83 -11.05
N GLU A 78 -18.71 -12.80 -11.10
CA GLU A 78 -19.02 -12.09 -12.37
C GLU A 78 -18.20 -10.81 -12.61
N LYS A 79 -17.64 -10.21 -11.56
CA LYS A 79 -16.89 -8.96 -11.69
C LYS A 79 -15.42 -9.22 -12.05
N GLN A 80 -14.86 -8.39 -12.92
CA GLN A 80 -13.42 -8.38 -13.23
C GLN A 80 -12.59 -8.26 -11.95
N PRO A 81 -11.38 -8.85 -11.89
CA PRO A 81 -10.59 -8.86 -10.67
C PRO A 81 -10.01 -7.48 -10.36
N ILE A 82 -9.73 -7.24 -9.07
CA ILE A 82 -8.73 -6.26 -8.64
C ILE A 82 -7.35 -6.93 -8.69
N ILE A 83 -6.38 -6.29 -9.31
CA ILE A 83 -5.00 -6.81 -9.35
C ILE A 83 -4.24 -6.24 -8.18
N VAL A 84 -3.71 -7.12 -7.32
CA VAL A 84 -2.79 -6.75 -6.25
C VAL A 84 -1.36 -6.96 -6.75
N ILE A 85 -0.60 -5.88 -6.82
CA ILE A 85 0.85 -5.92 -7.09
C ILE A 85 1.56 -6.03 -5.75
N ASP A 86 2.06 -7.22 -5.44
CA ASP A 86 2.84 -7.52 -4.25
C ASP A 86 4.30 -7.09 -4.45
N ASN A 87 4.74 -6.14 -3.63
CA ASN A 87 6.12 -5.72 -3.58
C ASN A 87 6.94 -6.47 -2.51
N TYR A 88 6.69 -7.77 -2.36
CA TYR A 88 7.39 -8.67 -1.44
C TYR A 88 7.26 -8.27 0.03
N ASP A 89 6.07 -7.84 0.44
CA ASP A 89 5.81 -7.42 1.82
C ASP A 89 5.07 -8.48 2.63
N SER A 90 5.49 -8.69 3.87
CA SER A 90 4.81 -9.63 4.78
C SER A 90 3.37 -9.23 5.09
N PHE A 91 3.02 -7.95 4.99
CA PHE A 91 1.68 -7.42 5.24
C PHE A 91 0.75 -7.56 4.04
N THR A 92 1.24 -7.87 2.83
CA THR A 92 0.39 -8.12 1.66
C THR A 92 -0.65 -9.21 1.95
N TYR A 93 -0.28 -10.25 2.72
CA TYR A 93 -1.23 -11.30 3.12
C TYR A 93 -2.42 -10.74 3.91
N ASN A 94 -2.21 -9.76 4.79
CA ASN A 94 -3.28 -9.16 5.58
C ASN A 94 -4.22 -8.31 4.71
N LEU A 95 -3.68 -7.58 3.72
CA LEU A 95 -4.49 -6.89 2.71
C LEU A 95 -5.38 -7.88 1.97
N CYS A 96 -4.79 -8.95 1.45
CA CYS A 96 -5.51 -10.01 0.73
C CYS A 96 -6.56 -10.70 1.61
N GLN A 97 -6.26 -10.92 2.89
CA GLN A 97 -7.23 -11.47 3.85
C GLN A 97 -8.42 -10.52 4.00
N TYR A 98 -8.20 -9.22 4.17
CA TYR A 98 -9.30 -8.24 4.28
C TYR A 98 -10.12 -8.18 2.99
N MET A 99 -9.47 -8.25 1.83
CA MET A 99 -10.16 -8.31 0.54
C MET A 99 -11.02 -9.58 0.41
N GLY A 100 -10.51 -10.73 0.85
CA GLY A 100 -11.23 -12.01 0.85
C GLY A 100 -12.43 -12.01 1.80
N GLU A 101 -12.26 -11.47 3.02
CA GLU A 101 -13.37 -11.32 3.99
C GLU A 101 -14.47 -10.37 3.49
N LEU A 102 -14.11 -9.39 2.66
CA LEU A 102 -15.07 -8.50 1.98
C LEU A 102 -15.71 -9.12 0.73
N GLY A 103 -15.36 -10.37 0.39
CA GLY A 103 -15.89 -11.09 -0.78
C GLY A 103 -15.42 -10.52 -2.12
N LEU A 104 -14.27 -9.87 -2.17
CA LEU A 104 -13.74 -9.27 -3.39
C LEU A 104 -13.11 -10.32 -4.31
N ASN A 105 -13.32 -10.18 -5.62
CA ASN A 105 -12.54 -10.90 -6.62
C ASN A 105 -11.20 -10.19 -6.84
N PHE A 106 -10.10 -10.86 -6.52
CA PHE A 106 -8.76 -10.32 -6.72
C PHE A 106 -7.76 -11.39 -7.11
N GLU A 107 -6.72 -10.97 -7.82
CA GLU A 107 -5.57 -11.79 -8.18
C GLU A 107 -4.30 -11.09 -7.69
N VAL A 108 -3.35 -11.86 -7.14
CA VAL A 108 -2.10 -11.34 -6.57
C VAL A 108 -0.95 -11.76 -7.45
N TYR A 109 -0.10 -10.79 -7.79
CA TYR A 109 1.12 -11.01 -8.56
C TYR A 109 2.26 -10.22 -7.94
N ARG A 110 3.45 -10.80 -7.95
CA ARG A 110 4.65 -10.04 -7.57
C ARG A 110 4.97 -9.00 -8.63
N ASN A 111 5.66 -7.95 -8.21
CA ASN A 111 5.99 -6.81 -9.05
C ASN A 111 6.92 -7.11 -10.25
N ASP A 112 7.41 -8.34 -10.37
CA ASP A 112 8.27 -8.86 -11.43
C ASP A 112 7.64 -10.04 -12.22
N GLU A 113 6.42 -10.47 -11.86
CA GLU A 113 5.73 -11.61 -12.49
C GLU A 113 4.90 -11.22 -13.72
N LEU A 114 4.51 -9.94 -13.84
CA LEU A 114 3.69 -9.43 -14.94
C LEU A 114 4.33 -8.23 -15.63
N THR A 115 4.04 -8.08 -16.91
CA THR A 115 4.25 -6.83 -17.64
C THR A 115 3.01 -5.94 -17.58
N ILE A 116 3.16 -4.65 -17.91
CA ILE A 116 2.03 -3.73 -18.04
C ILE A 116 1.01 -4.25 -19.07
N GLU A 117 1.49 -4.82 -20.18
CA GLU A 117 0.65 -5.42 -21.22
C GLU A 117 -0.14 -6.61 -20.69
N ASP A 118 0.43 -7.40 -19.78
CA ASP A 118 -0.28 -8.52 -19.15
C ASP A 118 -1.42 -8.01 -18.27
N ILE A 119 -1.17 -6.97 -17.47
CA ILE A 119 -2.20 -6.31 -16.65
C ILE A 119 -3.32 -5.74 -17.54
N LYS A 120 -2.97 -5.06 -18.64
CA LYS A 120 -3.96 -4.55 -19.61
C LYS A 120 -4.85 -5.69 -20.15
N ARG A 121 -4.27 -6.84 -20.50
CA ARG A 121 -5.03 -7.99 -21.04
C ARG A 121 -5.93 -8.65 -20.00
N LYS A 122 -5.57 -8.60 -18.71
CA LYS A 122 -6.43 -9.06 -17.61
C LYS A 122 -7.66 -8.18 -17.39
N ASN A 123 -7.64 -6.96 -17.92
CA ASN A 123 -8.74 -6.00 -17.83
C ASN A 123 -9.28 -5.84 -16.40
N PRO A 124 -8.42 -5.48 -15.42
CA PRO A 124 -8.85 -5.37 -14.05
C PRO A 124 -9.70 -4.14 -13.83
N ARG A 125 -10.64 -4.23 -12.88
CA ARG A 125 -11.47 -3.09 -12.48
C ARG A 125 -10.77 -2.11 -11.53
N GLY A 126 -9.65 -2.53 -10.95
CA GLY A 126 -8.80 -1.71 -10.10
C GLY A 126 -7.46 -2.39 -9.84
N ILE A 127 -6.49 -1.60 -9.40
CA ILE A 127 -5.15 -2.05 -9.03
C ILE A 127 -4.86 -1.61 -7.61
N LEU A 128 -4.35 -2.53 -6.79
CA LEU A 128 -3.83 -2.25 -5.47
C LEU A 128 -2.31 -2.46 -5.49
N ILE A 129 -1.55 -1.44 -5.14
CA ILE A 129 -0.08 -1.54 -5.00
C ILE A 129 0.22 -1.68 -3.52
N SER A 130 0.76 -2.85 -3.13
CA SER A 130 1.02 -3.19 -1.74
C SER A 130 2.17 -2.36 -1.14
N PRO A 131 2.35 -2.40 0.19
CA PRO A 131 3.61 -2.02 0.83
C PRO A 131 4.77 -2.86 0.29
N GLY A 132 5.99 -2.46 0.62
CA GLY A 132 7.21 -3.23 0.36
C GLY A 132 8.43 -2.61 1.04
N PRO A 133 9.53 -3.37 1.13
CA PRO A 133 10.81 -2.83 1.55
C PRO A 133 11.45 -1.99 0.44
N GLY A 134 12.46 -1.20 0.80
CA GLY A 134 13.27 -0.45 -0.17
C GLY A 134 12.66 0.89 -0.58
N GLU A 135 13.08 1.37 -1.74
CA GLU A 135 12.63 2.62 -2.36
C GLU A 135 11.71 2.31 -3.56
N PRO A 136 10.86 3.24 -4.02
CA PRO A 136 9.98 2.96 -5.16
C PRO A 136 10.70 2.55 -6.45
N GLN A 137 11.97 2.90 -6.64
CA GLN A 137 12.77 2.45 -7.77
C GLN A 137 13.00 0.92 -7.75
N ASP A 138 12.91 0.29 -6.58
CA ASP A 138 13.02 -1.16 -6.39
C ASP A 138 11.68 -1.89 -6.56
N SER A 139 10.57 -1.15 -6.77
CA SER A 139 9.20 -1.68 -6.75
C SER A 139 8.74 -2.35 -8.07
N GLY A 140 9.68 -2.74 -8.93
CA GLY A 140 9.40 -3.38 -10.22
C GLY A 140 8.43 -2.56 -11.08
N ILE A 141 7.35 -3.19 -11.54
CA ILE A 141 6.35 -2.53 -12.41
C ILE A 141 5.45 -1.50 -11.70
N SER A 142 5.55 -1.33 -10.38
CA SER A 142 4.58 -0.52 -9.61
C SER A 142 4.60 0.95 -10.02
N LEU A 143 5.79 1.54 -10.17
CA LEU A 143 5.93 2.93 -10.65
C LEU A 143 5.38 3.11 -12.07
N GLN A 144 5.73 2.19 -12.97
CA GLN A 144 5.25 2.19 -14.36
C GLN A 144 3.73 2.00 -14.43
N THR A 145 3.16 1.20 -13.54
CA THR A 145 1.72 0.97 -13.43
C THR A 145 0.97 2.27 -13.12
N VAL A 146 1.50 3.10 -12.22
CA VAL A 146 0.90 4.42 -11.91
C VAL A 146 0.88 5.31 -13.16
N LEU A 147 1.99 5.36 -13.90
CA LEU A 147 2.15 6.23 -15.06
C LEU A 147 1.28 5.78 -16.26
N GLU A 148 1.30 4.48 -16.56
CA GLU A 148 0.67 3.97 -17.79
C GLU A 148 -0.78 3.53 -17.63
N LEU A 149 -1.12 2.97 -16.46
CA LEU A 149 -2.47 2.44 -16.20
C LEU A 149 -3.31 3.37 -15.34
N GLY A 150 -2.68 4.20 -14.51
CA GLY A 150 -3.36 5.18 -13.68
C GLY A 150 -4.33 6.10 -14.44
N PRO A 151 -4.06 6.55 -15.68
CA PRO A 151 -5.04 7.35 -16.43
C PRO A 151 -6.38 6.66 -16.73
N THR A 152 -6.43 5.32 -16.71
CA THR A 152 -7.61 4.55 -17.17
C THR A 152 -8.19 3.63 -16.11
N ILE A 153 -7.35 3.11 -15.20
CA ILE A 153 -7.72 2.12 -14.18
C ILE A 153 -7.58 2.74 -12.78
N PRO A 154 -8.56 2.56 -11.88
CA PRO A 154 -8.45 2.92 -10.45
C PRO A 154 -7.21 2.32 -9.78
N ILE A 155 -6.45 3.12 -9.05
CA ILE A 155 -5.24 2.69 -8.33
C ILE A 155 -5.37 3.07 -6.85
N PHE A 156 -5.12 2.10 -5.97
CA PHE A 156 -4.93 2.33 -4.54
C PHE A 156 -3.53 1.88 -4.09
N GLY A 157 -2.70 2.84 -3.68
CA GLY A 157 -1.35 2.58 -3.17
C GLY A 157 -1.28 2.59 -1.64
N VAL A 158 -0.64 1.58 -1.04
CA VAL A 158 -0.43 1.51 0.41
C VAL A 158 1.06 1.58 0.74
N CYS A 159 1.44 2.48 1.66
CA CYS A 159 2.81 2.72 2.08
C CYS A 159 3.75 2.99 0.89
N MET A 160 4.50 1.98 0.42
CA MET A 160 5.31 2.10 -0.79
C MET A 160 4.47 2.39 -2.03
N GLY A 161 3.23 1.91 -2.12
CA GLY A 161 2.33 2.26 -3.22
C GLY A 161 2.02 3.76 -3.29
N LEU A 162 1.85 4.45 -2.16
CA LEU A 162 1.72 5.91 -2.15
C LEU A 162 3.05 6.59 -2.56
N GLN A 163 4.19 6.04 -2.15
CA GLN A 163 5.49 6.56 -2.55
C GLN A 163 5.70 6.43 -4.07
N CYS A 164 5.29 5.32 -4.68
CA CYS A 164 5.27 5.15 -6.13
C CYS A 164 4.38 6.21 -6.79
N ILE A 165 3.22 6.52 -6.22
CA ILE A 165 2.34 7.58 -6.73
C ILE A 165 3.04 8.95 -6.63
N GLY A 166 3.61 9.29 -5.48
CA GLY A 166 4.34 10.54 -5.28
C GLY A 166 5.46 10.71 -6.30
N GLU A 167 6.28 9.68 -6.46
CA GLU A 167 7.44 9.67 -7.36
C GLU A 167 7.05 9.71 -8.83
N ALA A 168 6.02 8.97 -9.24
CA ALA A 168 5.51 8.96 -10.62
C ALA A 168 5.15 10.39 -11.10
N PHE A 169 4.73 11.25 -10.18
CA PHE A 169 4.36 12.62 -10.47
C PHE A 169 5.42 13.65 -10.06
N GLY A 170 6.66 13.21 -9.77
CA GLY A 170 7.81 14.10 -9.56
C GLY A 170 8.13 14.46 -8.11
N GLY A 171 7.42 13.88 -7.15
CA GLY A 171 7.75 14.02 -5.73
C GLY A 171 9.03 13.27 -5.37
N LYS A 172 9.84 13.81 -4.45
CA LYS A 172 10.99 13.08 -3.93
C LYS A 172 10.60 12.20 -2.75
N ILE A 173 11.23 11.04 -2.66
CA ILE A 173 11.07 10.13 -1.53
C ILE A 173 12.30 10.28 -0.63
N ILE A 174 12.06 10.67 0.62
CA ILE A 174 13.10 10.94 1.60
C ILE A 174 12.88 10.11 2.85
N ARG A 175 13.93 10.01 3.69
CA ARG A 175 13.78 9.46 5.04
C ARG A 175 12.79 10.30 5.84
N ALA A 176 11.90 9.63 6.56
CA ALA A 176 10.93 10.29 7.41
C ALA A 176 11.64 11.25 8.40
N PRO A 177 11.28 12.54 8.45
CA PRO A 177 11.92 13.51 9.36
C PRO A 177 11.84 13.11 10.84
N SER A 178 10.74 12.43 11.19
CA SER A 178 10.49 11.89 12.54
C SER A 178 11.33 10.63 12.88
N GLY A 179 12.17 10.16 11.96
CA GLY A 179 12.86 8.87 12.04
C GLY A 179 11.97 7.68 11.68
N VAL A 180 12.53 6.47 11.81
CA VAL A 180 11.86 5.21 11.48
C VAL A 180 10.65 4.98 12.40
N MET A 181 9.50 4.68 11.80
CA MET A 181 8.26 4.41 12.50
C MET A 181 7.85 2.98 12.20
N HIS A 182 8.02 2.07 13.17
CA HIS A 182 7.67 0.66 13.01
C HIS A 182 6.81 0.20 14.18
N GLY A 183 5.58 -0.25 13.89
CA GLY A 183 4.63 -0.70 14.91
C GLY A 183 4.09 0.40 15.82
N LYS A 184 4.10 1.66 15.35
CA LYS A 184 3.57 2.80 16.10
C LYS A 184 2.21 3.21 15.57
N SER A 185 1.35 3.74 16.43
CA SER A 185 0.11 4.39 16.02
C SER A 185 0.30 5.91 15.93
N SER A 186 -0.50 6.56 15.09
CA SER A 186 -0.60 8.02 15.06
C SER A 186 -2.05 8.43 14.76
N PRO A 187 -2.53 9.55 15.35
CA PRO A 187 -3.76 10.18 14.88
C PRO A 187 -3.53 10.75 13.48
N VAL A 188 -4.42 10.41 12.55
CA VAL A 188 -4.40 10.89 11.17
C VAL A 188 -5.64 11.73 10.93
N TYR A 189 -5.43 12.98 10.55
CA TYR A 189 -6.45 13.92 10.11
C TYR A 189 -6.63 13.79 8.60
N TYR A 190 -7.83 14.07 8.11
CA TYR A 190 -8.08 14.09 6.67
C TYR A 190 -9.05 15.18 6.25
N ASP A 191 -8.98 15.54 4.97
CA ASP A 191 -9.94 16.45 4.35
C ASP A 191 -11.22 15.68 3.99
N GLU A 192 -12.35 16.09 4.55
CA GLU A 192 -13.62 15.36 4.41
C GLU A 192 -14.18 15.35 2.99
N GLU A 193 -13.83 16.34 2.16
CA GLU A 193 -14.30 16.45 0.77
C GLU A 193 -13.31 15.80 -0.21
N LEU A 194 -12.02 16.11 -0.10
CA LEU A 194 -10.99 15.56 -0.97
C LEU A 194 -10.74 14.07 -0.66
N GLY A 195 -10.75 13.70 0.61
CA GLY A 195 -10.48 12.34 1.10
C GLY A 195 -11.71 11.43 1.15
N LYS A 196 -12.91 11.92 0.80
CA LYS A 196 -14.18 11.19 0.90
C LYS A 196 -14.13 9.78 0.30
N ALA A 197 -13.48 9.62 -0.85
CA ALA A 197 -13.42 8.34 -1.55
C ALA A 197 -12.76 7.21 -0.73
N LEU A 198 -11.81 7.52 0.17
CA LEU A 198 -11.18 6.52 1.04
C LEU A 198 -11.67 6.61 2.49
N PHE A 199 -11.97 7.81 2.99
CA PHE A 199 -12.20 8.06 4.42
C PHE A 199 -13.67 8.27 4.79
N ASN A 200 -14.61 8.10 3.87
CA ASN A 200 -16.03 8.23 4.19
C ASN A 200 -16.46 7.29 5.34
N GLY A 201 -17.03 7.88 6.38
CA GLY A 201 -17.50 7.19 7.57
C GLY A 201 -16.43 6.86 8.63
N LEU A 202 -15.21 7.37 8.48
CA LEU A 202 -14.18 7.29 9.53
C LEU A 202 -14.30 8.47 10.51
N PRO A 203 -13.80 8.35 11.75
CA PRO A 203 -13.62 9.49 12.63
C PRO A 203 -12.48 10.39 12.15
N ASN A 204 -12.54 11.69 12.46
CA ASN A 204 -11.50 12.65 12.09
C ASN A 204 -11.00 13.39 13.36
N PRO A 205 -9.80 13.06 13.89
CA PRO A 205 -8.83 12.10 13.36
C PRO A 205 -9.21 10.63 13.64
N PHE A 206 -8.58 9.70 12.92
CA PHE A 206 -8.62 8.26 13.22
C PHE A 206 -7.22 7.74 13.57
N THR A 207 -7.17 6.58 14.24
CA THR A 207 -5.90 5.92 14.60
C THR A 207 -5.40 5.08 13.44
N ALA A 208 -4.15 5.31 13.01
CA ALA A 208 -3.52 4.55 11.93
C ALA A 208 -2.13 4.02 12.33
N ALA A 209 -1.80 2.85 11.78
CA ALA A 209 -0.52 2.17 11.99
C ALA A 209 0.58 2.66 11.05
N ARG A 210 1.78 2.87 11.59
CA ARG A 210 2.95 3.39 10.88
C ARG A 210 4.06 2.34 10.86
N TYR A 211 4.51 1.95 9.66
CA TYR A 211 5.66 1.03 9.47
C TYR A 211 6.74 1.55 8.52
N HIS A 212 6.61 2.80 8.06
CA HIS A 212 7.45 3.36 7.01
C HIS A 212 8.71 4.06 7.56
N SER A 213 9.77 3.99 6.77
CA SER A 213 11.02 4.76 6.99
C SER A 213 11.24 5.86 5.96
N LEU A 214 10.43 5.84 4.90
CA LEU A 214 10.44 6.78 3.80
C LEU A 214 9.07 7.45 3.68
N VAL A 215 9.05 8.65 3.13
CA VAL A 215 7.86 9.49 2.91
C VAL A 215 8.05 10.35 1.68
N ILE A 216 6.97 10.87 1.11
CA ILE A 216 7.03 11.94 0.12
C ILE A 216 7.51 13.22 0.84
N GLU A 217 8.54 13.86 0.32
CA GLU A 217 9.06 15.12 0.83
C GLU A 217 8.03 16.24 0.64
N GLN A 218 7.79 17.02 1.69
CA GLN A 218 6.76 18.06 1.68
C GLN A 218 7.13 19.21 0.74
N GLU A 219 8.41 19.59 0.70
CA GLU A 219 8.95 20.67 -0.10
C GLU A 219 8.89 20.40 -1.61
N THR A 220 8.95 19.12 -1.99
CA THR A 220 8.86 18.68 -3.39
C THR A 220 7.58 17.94 -3.68
N PHE A 221 6.57 18.04 -2.82
CA PHE A 221 5.27 17.43 -3.08
C PHE A 221 4.71 17.97 -4.41
N PRO A 222 4.31 17.10 -5.36
CA PRO A 222 3.97 17.52 -6.72
C PRO A 222 2.56 18.11 -6.77
N HIS A 223 2.42 19.36 -6.30
CA HIS A 223 1.16 20.07 -6.17
C HIS A 223 0.45 20.34 -7.51
N ASP A 224 1.12 20.24 -8.64
CA ASP A 224 0.52 20.32 -9.97
C ASP A 224 -0.30 19.07 -10.32
N ALA A 225 0.12 17.90 -9.84
CA ALA A 225 -0.53 16.61 -10.12
C ALA A 225 -1.35 16.06 -8.94
N LEU A 226 -0.88 16.23 -7.70
CA LEU A 226 -1.44 15.60 -6.50
C LEU A 226 -2.05 16.61 -5.51
N GLU A 227 -3.00 16.12 -4.72
CA GLU A 227 -3.57 16.77 -3.55
C GLU A 227 -3.34 15.88 -2.34
N ALA A 228 -2.75 16.43 -1.27
CA ALA A 228 -2.72 15.73 0.01
C ALA A 228 -4.14 15.65 0.57
N THR A 229 -4.55 14.46 1.01
CA THR A 229 -5.90 14.19 1.52
C THR A 229 -5.91 13.78 2.98
N ALA A 230 -4.76 13.42 3.56
CA ALA A 230 -4.61 13.15 4.99
C ALA A 230 -3.20 13.52 5.46
N TRP A 231 -3.07 13.86 6.75
CA TRP A 231 -1.82 14.26 7.39
C TRP A 231 -1.82 13.94 8.89
N THR A 232 -0.64 13.86 9.51
CA THR A 232 -0.49 13.91 10.97
C THR A 232 -0.41 15.36 11.48
N GLU A 233 -0.50 15.55 12.80
CA GLU A 233 -0.46 16.86 13.45
C GLU A 233 0.79 17.69 13.09
N ASP A 234 1.92 17.03 12.85
CA ASP A 234 3.18 17.65 12.42
C ASP A 234 3.24 17.94 10.90
N GLY A 235 2.15 17.74 10.18
CA GLY A 235 2.02 18.04 8.75
C GLY A 235 2.58 16.98 7.81
N LEU A 236 3.04 15.84 8.32
CA LEU A 236 3.49 14.73 7.47
C LEU A 236 2.32 14.16 6.66
N ILE A 237 2.51 14.08 5.34
CA ILE A 237 1.50 13.61 4.39
C ILE A 237 1.23 12.12 4.62
N MET A 238 -0.04 11.81 4.90
CA MET A 238 -0.52 10.47 5.20
C MET A 238 -1.41 9.88 4.11
N ALA A 239 -1.91 10.70 3.20
CA ALA A 239 -2.60 10.25 2.00
C ALA A 239 -2.57 11.33 0.91
N ALA A 240 -2.67 10.90 -0.34
CA ALA A 240 -2.82 11.79 -1.47
C ALA A 240 -3.70 11.18 -2.57
N ARG A 241 -4.22 12.05 -3.43
CA ARG A 241 -4.92 11.66 -4.67
C ARG A 241 -4.43 12.49 -5.85
N HIS A 242 -4.60 11.97 -7.06
CA HIS A 242 -4.33 12.74 -8.27
C HIS A 242 -5.48 13.71 -8.60
N LYS A 243 -5.16 14.92 -9.05
CA LYS A 243 -6.11 16.00 -9.37
C LYS A 243 -7.02 15.67 -10.56
N LYS A 244 -6.42 15.28 -11.68
CA LYS A 244 -7.12 14.86 -12.91
C LYS A 244 -7.74 13.47 -12.79
N TYR A 245 -6.93 12.45 -12.53
CA TYR A 245 -7.35 11.07 -12.38
C TYR A 245 -7.67 10.77 -10.91
N LYS A 246 -8.80 11.30 -10.41
CA LYS A 246 -9.18 11.22 -8.98
C LYS A 246 -9.24 9.80 -8.41
N HIS A 247 -9.26 8.80 -9.29
CA HIS A 247 -9.20 7.39 -8.95
C HIS A 247 -7.80 6.83 -8.68
N ILE A 248 -6.75 7.63 -8.82
CA ILE A 248 -5.41 7.32 -8.33
C ILE A 248 -5.30 7.91 -6.92
N GLN A 249 -5.23 7.05 -5.91
CA GLN A 249 -5.18 7.45 -4.51
C GLN A 249 -4.20 6.56 -3.74
N GLY A 250 -3.67 7.04 -2.62
CA GLY A 250 -2.84 6.21 -1.76
C GLY A 250 -2.73 6.73 -0.34
N VAL A 251 -2.31 5.85 0.55
CA VAL A 251 -2.11 6.10 1.99
C VAL A 251 -0.69 5.71 2.40
N GLN A 252 -0.09 6.48 3.31
CA GLN A 252 1.26 6.24 3.84
C GLN A 252 1.26 5.22 4.99
N PHE A 253 0.16 5.15 5.72
CA PHE A 253 -0.08 4.22 6.82
C PHE A 253 -0.58 2.86 6.31
N HIS A 254 -0.70 1.90 7.23
CA HIS A 254 -1.04 0.51 6.91
C HIS A 254 -2.48 0.17 7.35
N PRO A 255 -3.48 0.25 6.45
CA PRO A 255 -4.85 -0.13 6.75
C PRO A 255 -4.98 -1.62 7.10
N GLU A 256 -4.07 -2.48 6.65
CA GLU A 256 -4.07 -3.91 6.93
C GLU A 256 -3.55 -4.29 8.32
N SER A 257 -3.00 -3.32 9.06
CA SER A 257 -2.54 -3.56 10.42
C SER A 257 -3.71 -3.58 11.40
N ILE A 258 -3.65 -4.49 12.38
CA ILE A 258 -4.57 -4.54 13.51
C ILE A 258 -4.57 -3.24 14.35
N ILE A 259 -3.51 -2.43 14.24
CA ILE A 259 -3.40 -1.12 14.90
C ILE A 259 -4.27 -0.05 14.20
N THR A 260 -4.75 -0.31 12.97
CA THR A 260 -5.67 0.56 12.23
C THR A 260 -7.08 -0.05 12.24
N PRO A 261 -7.96 0.29 13.20
CA PRO A 261 -9.27 -0.35 13.33
C PRO A 261 -10.15 -0.19 12.08
N GLU A 262 -10.00 0.95 11.40
CA GLU A 262 -10.79 1.32 10.22
C GLU A 262 -10.25 0.75 8.90
N GLY A 263 -9.22 -0.10 8.97
CA GLY A 263 -8.54 -0.68 7.83
C GLY A 263 -9.44 -1.29 6.75
N LYS A 264 -10.32 -2.20 7.17
CA LYS A 264 -11.30 -2.84 6.28
C LYS A 264 -12.27 -1.84 5.64
N ARG A 265 -12.65 -0.79 6.38
CA ARG A 265 -13.54 0.27 5.88
C ARG A 265 -12.88 1.05 4.76
N ILE A 266 -11.59 1.36 4.89
CA ILE A 266 -10.81 2.07 3.85
C ILE A 266 -10.76 1.24 2.56
N ILE A 267 -10.46 -0.06 2.66
CA ILE A 267 -10.46 -0.98 1.50
C ILE A 267 -11.84 -1.06 0.87
N LEU A 268 -12.89 -1.19 1.69
CA LEU A 268 -14.28 -1.21 1.22
C LEU A 268 -14.66 0.09 0.50
N ASN A 269 -14.22 1.25 1.02
CA ASN A 269 -14.49 2.55 0.40
C ASN A 269 -13.84 2.67 -0.98
N PHE A 270 -12.60 2.18 -1.14
CA PHE A 270 -11.96 2.10 -2.46
C PHE A 270 -12.78 1.26 -3.45
N VAL A 271 -13.27 0.10 -3.03
CA VAL A 271 -14.12 -0.76 -3.89
C VAL A 271 -15.43 -0.08 -4.27
N ARG A 272 -16.09 0.56 -3.29
CA ARG A 272 -17.33 1.32 -3.54
C ARG A 272 -17.10 2.44 -4.56
N PHE A 273 -15.97 3.12 -4.45
CA PHE A 273 -15.58 4.16 -5.38
C PHE A 273 -15.37 3.60 -6.80
N ILE A 274 -14.78 2.40 -6.97
CA ILE A 274 -14.72 1.71 -8.27
C ILE A 274 -16.14 1.46 -8.81
N GLU A 275 -17.05 0.95 -7.99
CA GLU A 275 -18.43 0.67 -8.39
C GLU A 275 -19.20 1.93 -8.82
N GLU A 276 -18.96 3.06 -8.17
CA GLU A 276 -19.53 4.35 -8.54
C GLU A 276 -19.03 4.80 -9.92
N LEU A 277 -17.74 4.66 -10.20
CA LEU A 277 -17.17 4.98 -11.52
C LEU A 277 -17.73 4.08 -12.63
N GLU A 278 -17.90 2.79 -12.35
CA GLU A 278 -18.51 1.84 -13.30
C GLU A 278 -19.95 2.22 -13.62
N LYS A 279 -20.75 2.60 -12.60
CA LYS A 279 -22.13 3.07 -12.78
C LYS A 279 -22.19 4.35 -13.61
N GLN A 280 -21.29 5.30 -13.36
CA GLN A 280 -21.19 6.54 -14.15
C GLN A 280 -20.89 6.24 -15.63
N ARG A 281 -19.88 5.39 -15.89
CA ARG A 281 -19.50 4.96 -17.25
C ARG A 281 -20.60 4.18 -17.96
N ALA A 282 -21.43 3.43 -17.23
CA ALA A 282 -22.58 2.72 -17.81
C ALA A 282 -23.75 3.67 -18.11
N GLY A 283 -23.98 4.65 -17.24
CA GLY A 283 -25.01 5.68 -17.42
C GLY A 283 -24.74 6.62 -18.59
N GLU A 284 -23.47 6.94 -18.86
CA GLU A 284 -23.06 7.76 -20.02
C GLU A 284 -23.23 7.05 -21.37
N LYS A 285 -23.43 5.72 -21.37
CA LYS A 285 -23.58 4.91 -22.60
C LYS A 285 -25.04 4.67 -23.01
N ASN A 286 -26.00 5.05 -22.17
CA ASN A 286 -27.44 4.94 -22.43
C ASN A 286 -28.03 6.29 -22.82
#